data_AF-A0A969B9V5-F1
#
_entry.id   AF-A0A969B9V5-F1
#
_cell.length_a   1.000
_cell.length_b   1.000
_cell.length_c   1.000
_cell.angle_alpha   90.00
_cell.angle_beta   90.00
_cell.angle_gamma   90.00
#
_symmetry.space_group_name_H-M   'P 1'
#
loop_
_entity.id
_entity.type
_entity.pdbx_description
1 polymer ?
#
loop_
_entity_poly.entity_id
_entity_poly.type
_entity_poly.pdbx_seq_one_letter_code
_entity_poly.pdbx_strand_id
1 'polypeptide(L)'
;MIHFTCPRRRLEVTQQENRSRRTLPLVYLFDELNYIKYNLIKNKAHNNCMVPELANIDYFMQVLGEVAAPDIGAIQNKLRLVEALSAIFYIDPRNLKSREHFIF
;
A
#
# COMPACT_ATOMS: atom_id res chain seq x y z
N MET A 1 3.82 23.04 7.68
CA MET A 1 5.10 22.28 7.63
C MET A 1 4.85 20.96 8.34
N ILE A 2 4.58 19.88 7.60
CA ILE A 2 4.16 18.59 8.19
C ILE A 2 5.44 17.84 8.58
N HIS A 3 5.69 17.70 9.88
CA HIS A 3 6.79 16.92 10.42
C HIS A 3 6.46 15.43 10.30
N PHE A 4 7.13 14.72 9.39
CA PHE A 4 7.06 13.26 9.30
C PHE A 4 8.08 12.65 10.26
N THR A 5 7.68 12.31 11.48
CA THR A 5 8.47 11.44 12.35
C THR A 5 8.30 10.01 11.84
N CYS A 6 9.22 9.56 10.98
CA CYS A 6 9.22 8.21 10.41
C CYS A 6 10.05 7.25 11.28
N PRO A 7 9.43 6.40 12.13
CA PRO A 7 10.11 5.21 12.61
C PRO A 7 10.14 4.22 11.45
N ARG A 8 11.24 4.19 10.68
CA ARG A 8 11.47 3.19 9.61
C ARG A 8 11.49 1.78 10.22
N ARG A 9 10.33 1.15 10.39
CA ARG A 9 10.21 -0.27 10.70
C ARG A 9 9.86 -1.02 9.43
N ARG A 10 10.79 -1.84 8.95
CA ARG A 10 10.53 -2.83 7.91
C ARG A 10 9.65 -3.90 8.56
N LEU A 11 8.40 -3.98 8.12
CA LEU A 11 7.48 -5.01 8.55
C LEU A 11 7.32 -6.03 7.43
N GLU A 12 6.88 -7.22 7.81
CA GLU A 12 6.71 -8.34 6.91
C GLU A 12 5.24 -8.78 6.98
N VAL A 13 4.50 -8.63 5.89
CA VAL A 13 3.12 -9.16 5.85
C VAL A 13 3.22 -10.65 5.64
N THR A 14 2.64 -11.42 6.58
CA THR A 14 2.52 -12.87 6.47
C THR A 14 1.13 -13.25 5.98
N GLN A 15 1.00 -13.68 4.73
CA GLN A 15 -0.25 -14.27 4.26
C GLN A 15 -0.23 -15.79 4.42
N GLN A 16 -1.37 -16.33 4.81
CA GLN A 16 -1.59 -17.76 5.03
C GLN A 16 -2.60 -18.29 4.00
N GLU A 17 -2.28 -18.17 2.72
CA GLU A 17 -2.96 -18.97 1.68
C GLU A 17 -2.37 -20.39 1.69
N ASN A 18 -3.24 -21.39 1.78
CA ASN A 18 -3.00 -22.83 1.62
C ASN A 18 -1.51 -23.26 1.56
N ARG A 19 -0.97 -23.70 2.71
CA ARG A 19 0.35 -24.35 2.91
C ARG A 19 1.63 -23.50 2.74
N SER A 20 1.60 -22.19 2.52
CA SER A 20 2.87 -21.40 2.48
C SER A 20 2.74 -20.05 3.19
N ARG A 21 3.46 -19.88 4.32
CA ARG A 21 3.66 -18.57 4.96
C ARG A 21 4.56 -17.74 4.04
N ARG A 22 4.07 -16.58 3.58
CA ARG A 22 4.81 -15.70 2.67
C ARG A 22 5.03 -14.35 3.30
N THR A 23 6.24 -13.85 3.16
CA THR A 23 6.73 -12.64 3.80
C THR A 23 6.98 -11.59 2.73
N LEU A 24 6.16 -10.53 2.66
CA LEU A 24 6.36 -9.41 1.74
C LEU A 24 6.83 -8.16 2.48
N PRO A 25 7.77 -7.38 1.91
CA PRO A 25 8.20 -6.15 2.54
C PRO A 25 7.04 -5.15 2.58
N LEU A 26 6.74 -4.70 3.80
CA LEU A 26 5.80 -3.65 4.13
C LEU A 26 6.56 -2.49 4.75
N VAL A 27 6.30 -1.30 4.20
CA VAL A 27 6.66 -0.05 4.86
C VAL A 27 5.39 0.53 5.47
N TYR A 28 5.43 0.76 6.78
CA TYR A 28 4.33 1.32 7.54
C TYR A 28 4.66 2.75 7.98
N LEU A 29 3.68 3.64 7.84
CA LEU A 29 3.72 4.99 8.36
C LEU A 29 2.41 5.30 9.07
N PHE A 30 2.51 5.94 10.24
CA PHE A 30 1.35 6.40 10.99
C PHE A 30 1.46 7.89 11.21
N ASP A 31 0.42 8.61 10.80
CA ASP A 31 0.22 10.00 11.14
C ASP A 31 -0.61 10.06 12.43
N GLU A 32 0.04 10.42 13.53
CA GLU A 32 -0.59 10.51 14.85
C GLU A 32 -1.59 11.67 14.96
N LEU A 33 -1.40 12.75 14.19
CA LEU A 33 -2.27 13.92 14.25
C LEU A 33 -3.61 13.66 13.56
N ASN A 34 -3.53 13.02 12.38
CA ASN A 34 -4.71 12.75 11.57
C ASN A 34 -5.26 11.32 11.80
N TYR A 35 -4.59 10.51 12.63
CA TYR A 35 -4.91 9.10 12.84
C TYR A 35 -4.97 8.29 11.52
N ILE A 36 -4.13 8.66 10.54
CA ILE A 36 -4.07 8.00 9.23
C ILE A 36 -2.89 7.01 9.19
N LYS A 37 -3.16 5.79 8.74
CA LYS A 37 -2.16 4.75 8.49
C LYS A 37 -1.91 4.61 7.00
N TYR A 38 -0.64 4.60 6.63
CA TYR A 38 -0.17 4.37 5.26
C TYR A 38 0.66 3.10 5.21
N ASN A 39 0.21 2.15 4.39
CA ASN A 39 0.87 0.88 4.16
C ASN A 39 1.36 0.83 2.71
N LEU A 40 2.67 0.74 2.51
CA LEU A 40 3.26 0.50 1.20
C LEU A 40 3.70 -0.96 1.11
N ILE A 41 3.01 -1.73 0.28
CA ILE A 41 3.17 -3.17 0.15
C ILE A 41 3.74 -3.48 -1.22
N LYS A 42 4.79 -4.28 -1.28
CA LYS A 42 5.30 -4.79 -2.56
C LYS A 42 4.40 -5.90 -3.10
N ASN A 43 3.96 -5.79 -4.35
CA ASN A 43 3.12 -6.81 -4.98
C ASN A 43 3.95 -8.02 -5.45
N LYS A 44 5.12 -7.79 -6.05
CA LYS A 44 5.93 -8.84 -6.68
C LYS A 44 6.96 -9.45 -5.73
N ALA A 45 7.03 -10.78 -5.68
CA ALA A 45 8.10 -11.52 -5.00
C ALA A 45 8.57 -12.72 -5.84
N HIS A 46 9.85 -12.73 -6.22
CA HIS A 46 10.54 -13.74 -7.04
C HIS A 46 9.69 -14.36 -8.17
N ASN A 47 8.84 -15.36 -7.89
CA ASN A 47 8.04 -16.06 -8.90
C ASN A 47 6.52 -15.81 -8.81
N ASN A 48 6.00 -15.06 -7.82
CA ASN A 48 4.57 -14.87 -7.60
C ASN A 48 4.19 -13.40 -7.31
N CYS A 49 2.92 -13.05 -7.55
CA CYS A 49 2.34 -11.74 -7.21
C CYS A 49 1.33 -11.88 -6.06
N MET A 50 1.29 -10.88 -5.17
CA MET A 50 0.29 -10.78 -4.09
C MET A 50 -1.11 -10.63 -4.66
N VAL A 51 -1.26 -9.86 -5.74
CA VAL A 51 -2.53 -9.64 -6.42
C VAL A 51 -2.35 -10.01 -7.89
N PRO A 52 -2.72 -11.25 -8.28
CA PRO A 52 -2.51 -11.74 -9.65
C PRO A 52 -3.25 -10.91 -10.70
N GLU A 53 -4.44 -10.40 -10.36
CA GLU A 53 -5.25 -9.54 -11.24
C GLU A 53 -4.59 -8.19 -11.55
N LEU A 54 -3.61 -7.78 -10.73
CA LEU A 54 -2.87 -6.54 -10.86
C LEU A 54 -1.36 -6.82 -10.90
N ALA A 55 -0.94 -7.90 -11.56
CA ALA A 55 0.47 -8.31 -11.67
C ALA A 55 1.40 -7.24 -12.29
N ASN A 56 0.84 -6.30 -13.06
CA ASN A 56 1.58 -5.18 -13.66
C ASN A 56 1.96 -4.10 -12.64
N ILE A 57 1.36 -4.08 -11.45
CA ILE A 57 1.63 -3.10 -10.40
C ILE A 57 2.76 -3.61 -9.52
N ASP A 58 3.78 -2.80 -9.26
CA ASP A 58 4.92 -3.18 -8.41
C ASP A 58 4.63 -3.00 -6.92
N TYR A 59 3.92 -1.93 -6.56
CA TYR A 59 3.63 -1.55 -5.18
C TYR A 59 2.17 -1.09 -5.02
N PHE A 60 1.57 -1.46 -3.90
CA PHE A 60 0.28 -0.95 -3.45
C PHE A 60 0.46 -0.01 -2.28
N MET A 61 -0.20 1.13 -2.33
CA MET A 61 -0.35 2.03 -1.20
C MET A 61 -1.78 1.92 -0.67
N GLN A 62 -1.92 1.41 0.54
CA GLN A 62 -3.19 1.39 1.26
C GLN A 62 -3.19 2.53 2.27
N VAL A 63 -4.29 3.28 2.29
CA VAL A 63 -4.54 4.38 3.22
C VAL A 63 -5.71 3.96 4.10
N LEU A 64 -5.51 3.92 5.42
CA LEU A 64 -6.53 3.54 6.39
C LEU A 64 -6.74 4.69 7.38
N GLY A 65 -7.99 5.03 7.66
CA GLY A 65 -8.37 6.14 8.53
C GLY A 65 -9.50 6.95 7.92
N GLU A 66 -9.87 8.04 8.58
CA GLU A 66 -10.81 9.01 8.03
C GLU A 66 -10.08 9.91 7.02
N VAL A 67 -10.15 9.54 5.75
CA VAL A 67 -9.55 10.30 4.65
C VAL A 67 -10.64 10.65 3.65
N ALA A 68 -10.81 11.95 3.37
CA ALA A 68 -11.81 12.38 2.41
C ALA A 68 -11.31 12.19 0.98
N ALA A 69 -12.23 12.04 0.02
CA ALA A 69 -11.88 11.88 -1.39
C ALA A 69 -10.97 13.01 -1.95
N PRO A 70 -11.14 14.30 -1.58
CA PRO A 70 -10.21 15.36 -1.97
C PRO A 70 -8.76 15.12 -1.51
N ASP A 71 -8.57 14.50 -0.35
CA ASP A 71 -7.25 14.22 0.21
C ASP A 71 -6.53 13.12 -0.57
N ILE A 72 -7.28 12.12 -1.07
CA ILE A 72 -6.74 11.09 -1.97
C ILE A 72 -6.24 11.71 -3.27
N GLY A 73 -6.99 12.65 -3.85
CA GLY A 73 -6.55 13.40 -5.04
C GLY A 73 -5.27 14.19 -4.79
N ALA A 74 -5.16 14.84 -3.63
CA ALA A 74 -3.95 15.56 -3.22
C ALA A 74 -2.75 14.62 -3.05
N ILE A 75 -2.95 13.43 -2.47
CA ILE A 75 -1.92 12.39 -2.34
C ILE A 75 -1.45 11.94 -3.73
N GLN A 76 -2.38 11.65 -4.65
CA GLN A 76 -2.02 11.25 -6.02
C GLN A 76 -1.20 12.32 -6.73
N ASN A 77 -1.59 13.59 -6.61
CA ASN A 77 -0.88 14.70 -7.22
C ASN A 77 0.55 14.82 -6.68
N LYS A 78 0.75 14.65 -5.36
CA LYS A 78 2.08 14.64 -4.75
C LYS A 78 2.92 13.45 -5.23
N LEU A 79 2.31 12.27 -5.33
CA LEU A 79 3.00 11.08 -5.83
C LEU A 79 3.43 11.25 -7.30
N ARG A 80 2.62 11.91 -8.14
CA ARG A 80 2.96 12.18 -9.55
C ARG A 80 4.20 13.05 -9.72
N LEU A 81 4.60 13.80 -8.70
CA LEU A 81 5.84 14.60 -8.71
C LEU A 81 7.10 13.75 -8.47
N VAL A 82 6.95 12.49 -8.07
CA VAL A 82 8.08 11.58 -7.85
C VAL A 82 8.49 10.96 -9.18
N GLU A 83 9.59 11.43 -9.76
CA GLU A 83 10.08 10.99 -11.09
C GLU A 83 10.32 9.47 -11.20
N ALA A 84 10.61 8.80 -10.08
CA ALA A 84 10.83 7.35 -10.05
C ALA A 84 9.53 6.53 -10.22
N LEU A 85 8.35 7.15 -10.19
CA LEU A 85 7.07 6.46 -10.37
C LEU A 85 6.60 6.54 -11.82
N SER A 86 6.51 5.39 -12.49
CA SER A 86 6.04 5.33 -13.88
C SER A 86 4.55 5.62 -14.02
N ALA A 87 3.72 5.18 -13.06
CA ALA A 87 2.28 5.37 -13.09
C ALA A 87 1.66 5.25 -11.70
N ILE A 88 0.54 5.96 -11.49
CA ILE A 88 -0.25 5.93 -10.26
C ILE A 88 -1.71 5.71 -10.64
N PHE A 89 -2.33 4.72 -10.00
CA PHE A 89 -3.72 4.35 -10.22
C PHE A 89 -4.48 4.44 -8.91
N TYR A 90 -5.71 4.97 -8.97
CA TYR A 90 -6.66 4.80 -7.88
C TYR A 90 -7.35 3.45 -8.07
N ILE A 91 -7.37 2.63 -7.02
CA ILE A 91 -8.04 1.35 -7.04
C ILE A 91 -9.10 1.38 -5.95
N ASP A 92 -10.37 1.21 -6.34
CA ASP A 92 -11.44 1.03 -5.37
C ASP A 92 -11.34 -0.39 -4.78
N PRO A 93 -11.13 -0.54 -3.46
CA PRO A 93 -11.00 -1.85 -2.84
C PRO A 93 -12.24 -2.74 -2.98
N ARG A 94 -13.41 -2.17 -3.31
CA ARG A 94 -14.65 -2.94 -3.58
C ARG A 94 -14.60 -3.70 -4.90
N ASN A 95 -13.72 -3.30 -5.81
CA ASN A 95 -13.60 -3.92 -7.14
C ASN A 95 -12.50 -5.00 -7.20
N LEU A 96 -11.74 -5.20 -6.13
CA LEU A 96 -10.73 -6.27 -6.06
C LEU A 96 -11.35 -7.60 -5.68
N LYS A 97 -11.06 -8.65 -6.47
CA LYS A 97 -11.45 -10.02 -6.10
C LYS A 97 -10.56 -10.56 -4.99
N SER A 98 -9.28 -10.17 -4.96
CA SER A 98 -8.31 -10.57 -3.94
C SER A 98 -8.23 -9.60 -2.75
N ARG A 99 -9.35 -8.97 -2.35
CA ARG A 99 -9.38 -8.01 -1.24
C ARG A 99 -8.86 -8.59 0.08
N GLU A 100 -9.08 -9.89 0.30
CA GLU A 100 -8.64 -10.60 1.51
C GLU A 100 -7.13 -10.51 1.74
N HIS A 101 -6.35 -10.32 0.67
CA HIS A 101 -4.89 -10.18 0.74
C HIS A 101 -4.46 -8.86 1.40
N PHE A 102 -5.36 -7.88 1.49
CA PHE A 102 -5.13 -6.57 2.10
C PHE A 102 -5.65 -6.44 3.53
N ILE A 103 -6.08 -7.56 4.13
CA ILE A 103 -6.51 -7.64 5.53
C ILE A 103 -5.34 -8.24 6.30
N PHE A 104 -4.70 -7.44 7.17
CA PHE A 104 -3.58 -7.82 8.01
C PHE A 104 -3.66 -7.12 9.36
#